data_AF-A0A2S7II23-F1
#
_entry.id   AF-A0A2S7II23-F1
#
_cell.length_a   1.000
_cell.length_b   1.000
_cell.length_c   1.000
_cell.angle_alpha   90.00
_cell.angle_beta   90.00
_cell.angle_gamma   90.00
#
_symmetry.space_group_name_H-M   'P 1'
#
loop_
_entity.id
_entity.type
_entity.pdbx_description
1 polymer ?
#
loop_
_entity_poly.entity_id
_entity_poly.type
_entity_poly.pdbx_seq_one_letter_code
_entity_poly.pdbx_strand_id
1 'polypeptide(L)'
;MNKYLIYAILTTLAALASCKTVDYDWENYTTTATPKATLNLQTSALPTVQTAKVSFFNLKDPNFATSQVFEWTLDANNIGDSPVQSIDVYVSYNKRESSPPAYPITLSLAGVQPTERQFPLPSTVAKTDILYESVTQFPKTYRFTPTQLAQITNTDLSKVAVNDYFLFKFILTMQNGKRIVQFQDNACDESRGEPCDCRIGVRFKNQ
;
A
#
# COMPACT_ATOMS: atom_id res chain seq x y z
N MET A 1 53.24 32.82 30.88
CA MET A 1 52.28 31.76 30.51
C MET A 1 53.07 30.55 30.04
N ASN A 2 52.95 29.40 30.72
CA ASN A 2 53.83 28.25 30.50
C ASN A 2 53.58 27.67 29.11
N LYS A 3 54.62 27.49 28.27
CA LYS A 3 54.47 27.10 26.86
C LYS A 3 53.67 25.79 26.71
N TYR A 4 53.82 24.88 27.67
CA TYR A 4 53.07 23.62 27.76
C TYR A 4 51.56 23.78 27.92
N LEU A 5 51.10 24.85 28.61
CA LEU A 5 49.68 25.14 28.77
C LEU A 5 49.06 25.60 27.44
N ILE A 6 49.81 26.38 26.66
CA ILE A 6 49.39 26.85 25.34
C ILE A 6 49.28 25.67 24.37
N TYR A 7 50.26 24.76 24.39
CA TYR A 7 50.20 23.54 23.57
C TYR A 7 49.02 22.64 23.97
N ALA A 8 48.78 22.44 25.26
CA ALA A 8 47.67 21.63 25.75
C ALA A 8 46.31 22.17 25.29
N ILE A 9 46.12 23.49 25.35
CA ILE A 9 44.88 24.18 24.91
C ILE A 9 44.71 24.06 23.39
N LEU A 10 45.77 24.24 22.60
CA LEU A 10 45.73 24.09 21.15
C LEU A 10 45.43 22.65 20.71
N THR A 11 46.01 21.66 21.36
CA THR A 11 45.73 20.24 21.06
C THR A 11 44.32 19.83 21.46
N THR A 12 43.76 20.37 22.54
CA THR A 12 42.37 20.08 22.94
C THR A 12 41.37 20.78 22.01
N LEU A 13 41.64 22.02 21.58
CA LEU A 13 40.83 22.69 20.56
C LEU A 13 40.87 21.96 19.21
N ALA A 14 42.04 21.45 18.79
CA ALA A 14 42.16 20.65 17.57
C ALA A 14 41.45 19.30 17.68
N ALA A 15 41.49 18.64 18.85
CA ALA A 15 40.76 17.41 19.11
C ALA A 15 39.23 17.63 19.13
N LEU A 16 38.77 18.75 19.71
CA LEU A 16 37.36 19.15 19.70
C LEU A 16 36.86 19.56 18.31
N ALA A 17 37.73 20.14 17.46
CA ALA A 17 37.44 20.45 16.06
C ALA A 17 37.50 19.21 15.14
N SER A 18 38.07 18.08 15.61
CA SER A 18 38.05 16.79 14.91
C SER A 18 36.74 16.01 15.11
N CYS A 19 35.76 16.61 15.80
CA CYS A 19 34.41 16.08 15.90
C CYS A 19 33.72 16.10 14.53
N LYS A 20 33.75 14.91 13.90
CA LYS A 20 32.96 14.47 12.75
C LYS A 20 33.26 15.15 11.42
N THR A 21 33.90 14.38 10.53
CA THR A 21 34.25 14.79 9.16
C THR A 21 33.24 14.32 8.11
N VAL A 22 32.18 13.61 8.51
CA VAL A 22 31.23 12.98 7.59
C VAL A 22 29.81 13.20 8.11
N ASP A 23 29.02 13.94 7.35
CA ASP A 23 27.57 13.92 7.47
C ASP A 23 27.08 12.62 6.82
N TYR A 24 26.41 11.78 7.59
CA TYR A 24 25.88 10.54 7.04
C TYR A 24 24.51 10.79 6.43
N ASP A 25 24.25 10.22 5.25
CA ASP A 25 22.96 10.39 4.55
C ASP A 25 21.74 9.99 5.41
N TRP A 26 21.90 9.05 6.34
CA TRP A 26 20.82 8.63 7.25
C TRP A 26 20.39 9.72 8.24
N GLU A 27 21.24 10.71 8.51
CA GLU A 27 20.96 11.82 9.44
C GLU A 27 20.02 12.85 8.83
N ASN A 28 19.94 12.87 7.50
CA ASN A 28 19.00 13.68 6.72
C ASN A 28 17.86 12.82 6.16
N TYR A 29 17.77 11.54 6.53
CA TYR A 29 16.70 10.67 6.04
C TYR A 29 15.36 11.15 6.57
N THR A 30 14.49 11.56 5.66
CA THR A 30 13.09 11.85 5.93
C THR A 30 12.24 10.73 5.35
N THR A 31 11.21 10.34 6.09
CA THR A 31 10.16 9.48 5.53
C THR A 31 9.39 10.24 4.46
N THR A 32 8.60 9.52 3.67
CA THR A 32 7.72 10.13 2.68
C THR A 32 6.28 9.72 2.97
N ALA A 33 5.32 10.49 2.46
CA ALA A 33 3.93 10.20 2.66
C ALA A 33 3.54 8.88 1.98
N THR A 34 2.55 8.20 2.54
CA THR A 34 2.11 6.89 2.06
C THR A 34 0.60 6.88 1.83
N PRO A 35 0.12 6.13 0.83
CA PRO A 35 -1.31 5.82 0.73
C PRO A 35 -1.73 4.99 1.92
N LYS A 36 -2.97 5.19 2.36
CA LYS A 36 -3.64 4.36 3.37
C LYS A 36 -4.97 3.87 2.83
N ALA A 37 -5.11 2.56 2.70
CA ALA A 37 -6.32 1.92 2.20
C ALA A 37 -6.99 1.13 3.32
N THR A 38 -8.25 1.43 3.58
CA THR A 38 -9.02 0.82 4.68
C THR A 38 -10.22 0.09 4.10
N LEU A 39 -10.21 -1.24 4.12
CA LEU A 39 -11.36 -2.07 3.77
C LEU A 39 -12.54 -1.79 4.71
N ASN A 40 -13.76 -1.70 4.19
CA ASN A 40 -14.96 -1.68 5.02
C ASN A 40 -15.43 -3.12 5.29
N LEU A 41 -15.30 -3.58 6.53
CA LEU A 41 -15.64 -4.95 6.95
C LEU A 41 -17.14 -5.19 7.14
N GLN A 42 -17.95 -4.14 7.16
CA GLN A 42 -19.40 -4.22 7.36
C GLN A 42 -20.14 -4.32 6.03
N THR A 43 -19.61 -3.68 4.97
CA THR A 43 -20.28 -3.58 3.67
C THR A 43 -19.65 -4.45 2.59
N SER A 44 -18.35 -4.75 2.68
CA SER A 44 -17.69 -5.59 1.68
C SER A 44 -18.16 -7.04 1.76
N ALA A 45 -18.27 -7.71 0.61
CA ALA A 45 -18.61 -9.11 0.51
C ALA A 45 -17.46 -9.98 1.05
N LEU A 46 -17.81 -10.94 1.91
CA LEU A 46 -16.88 -11.85 2.59
C LEU A 46 -15.57 -11.13 3.00
N PRO A 47 -15.66 -10.08 3.83
CA PRO A 47 -14.47 -9.37 4.26
C PRO A 47 -13.66 -10.28 5.19
N THR A 48 -12.36 -10.04 5.23
CA THR A 48 -11.45 -10.79 6.11
C THR A 48 -11.19 -10.00 7.40
N VAL A 49 -9.93 -9.86 7.78
CA VAL A 49 -9.50 -8.99 8.87
C VAL A 49 -8.92 -7.72 8.28
N GLN A 50 -9.03 -6.61 9.03
CA GLN A 50 -8.62 -5.29 8.53
C GLN A 50 -7.18 -5.25 8.05
N THR A 51 -6.29 -5.94 8.76
CA THR A 51 -4.85 -6.02 8.48
C THR A 51 -4.54 -6.78 7.20
N ALA A 52 -5.39 -7.72 6.79
CA ALA A 52 -5.20 -8.46 5.54
C ALA A 52 -5.66 -7.68 4.30
N LYS A 53 -6.52 -6.67 4.46
CA LYS A 53 -6.91 -5.72 3.39
C LYS A 53 -7.42 -6.41 2.11
N VAL A 54 -8.09 -7.56 2.26
CA VAL A 54 -8.69 -8.33 1.18
C VAL A 54 -10.12 -8.73 1.53
N SER A 55 -11.00 -8.71 0.53
CA SER A 55 -12.35 -9.28 0.61
C SER A 55 -12.59 -10.24 -0.56
N PHE A 56 -13.74 -10.92 -0.56
CA PHE A 56 -14.07 -11.86 -1.63
C PHE A 56 -15.48 -11.69 -2.20
N PHE A 57 -15.57 -11.68 -3.53
CA PHE A 57 -16.81 -11.96 -4.22
C PHE A 57 -17.09 -13.47 -4.24
N ASN A 58 -18.24 -13.88 -3.75
CA ASN A 58 -18.68 -15.26 -3.72
C ASN A 58 -19.35 -15.67 -5.05
N LEU A 59 -18.70 -16.53 -5.81
CA LEU A 59 -19.20 -17.09 -7.06
C LEU A 59 -20.37 -18.07 -6.90
N LYS A 60 -20.64 -18.58 -5.67
CA LYS A 60 -21.84 -19.41 -5.43
C LYS A 60 -23.14 -18.63 -5.43
N ASP A 61 -23.07 -17.32 -5.18
CA ASP A 61 -24.25 -16.47 -5.23
C ASP A 61 -24.65 -16.31 -6.71
N PRO A 62 -25.86 -16.73 -7.12
CA PRO A 62 -26.31 -16.58 -8.50
C PRO A 62 -26.37 -15.12 -8.96
N ASN A 63 -26.45 -14.17 -8.03
CA ASN A 63 -26.49 -12.74 -8.30
C ASN A 63 -25.17 -12.03 -7.96
N PHE A 64 -24.06 -12.76 -7.78
CA PHE A 64 -22.79 -12.18 -7.29
C PHE A 64 -22.37 -10.93 -8.05
N ALA A 65 -22.64 -10.89 -9.37
CA ALA A 65 -22.26 -9.80 -10.25
C ALA A 65 -22.79 -8.43 -9.81
N THR A 66 -23.92 -8.37 -9.10
CA THR A 66 -24.63 -7.12 -8.75
C THR A 66 -25.00 -7.01 -7.28
N SER A 67 -25.19 -8.12 -6.56
CA SER A 67 -25.60 -8.14 -5.15
C SER A 67 -24.45 -7.82 -4.20
N GLN A 68 -23.22 -8.11 -4.60
CA GLN A 68 -22.05 -8.04 -3.75
C GLN A 68 -21.27 -6.75 -3.98
N VAL A 69 -20.63 -6.28 -2.91
CA VAL A 69 -19.94 -5.00 -2.89
C VAL A 69 -18.52 -5.19 -2.39
N PHE A 70 -17.59 -4.44 -2.96
CA PHE A 70 -16.28 -4.19 -2.41
C PHE A 70 -16.22 -2.70 -2.07
N GLU A 71 -16.02 -2.38 -0.80
CA GLU A 71 -15.99 -1.00 -0.33
C GLU A 71 -14.76 -0.76 0.52
N TRP A 72 -14.09 0.36 0.26
CA TRP A 72 -12.89 0.76 0.95
C TRP A 72 -12.71 2.27 0.92
N THR A 73 -11.92 2.79 1.84
CA THR A 73 -11.59 4.22 1.94
C THR A 73 -10.12 4.43 1.65
N LEU A 74 -9.82 5.39 0.77
CA LEU A 74 -8.50 5.93 0.51
C LEU A 74 -8.26 7.16 1.37
N ASP A 75 -7.13 7.17 2.05
CA ASP A 75 -6.62 8.32 2.79
C ASP A 75 -5.12 8.51 2.48
N ALA A 76 -4.58 9.65 2.87
CA ALA A 76 -3.17 9.98 2.72
C ALA A 76 -2.52 10.08 4.11
N ASN A 77 -1.53 9.23 4.37
CA ASN A 77 -0.70 9.34 5.54
C ASN A 77 0.41 10.36 5.29
N ASN A 78 0.10 11.63 5.54
CA ASN A 78 0.99 12.79 5.34
C ASN A 78 2.12 12.84 6.39
N ILE A 79 2.99 11.84 6.37
CA ILE A 79 4.23 11.79 7.15
C ILE A 79 5.37 12.26 6.24
N GLY A 80 6.35 12.96 6.81
CA GLY A 80 7.62 13.19 6.12
C GLY A 80 7.77 14.58 5.52
N ASP A 81 8.50 14.65 4.41
CA ASP A 81 9.08 15.88 3.85
C ASP A 81 8.09 16.78 3.10
N SER A 82 6.97 16.25 2.63
CA SER A 82 5.94 17.00 1.91
C SER A 82 4.60 16.28 2.04
N PRO A 83 3.46 17.00 2.09
CA PRO A 83 2.15 16.36 2.04
C PRO A 83 1.80 15.88 0.62
N VAL A 84 0.88 14.92 0.55
CA VAL A 84 0.31 14.42 -0.71
C VAL A 84 -0.55 15.52 -1.35
N GLN A 85 -0.31 15.79 -2.64
CA GLN A 85 -1.15 16.64 -3.47
C GLN A 85 -2.27 15.83 -4.14
N SER A 86 -1.93 14.67 -4.70
CA SER A 86 -2.90 13.78 -5.32
C SER A 86 -2.48 12.31 -5.26
N ILE A 87 -3.46 11.42 -5.35
CA ILE A 87 -3.25 9.97 -5.53
C ILE A 87 -3.93 9.54 -6.82
N ASP A 88 -3.15 9.07 -7.79
CA ASP A 88 -3.67 8.38 -8.96
C ASP A 88 -4.05 6.95 -8.56
N VAL A 89 -5.31 6.59 -8.78
CA VAL A 89 -5.87 5.27 -8.49
C VAL A 89 -5.99 4.48 -9.78
N TYR A 90 -5.18 3.43 -9.91
CA TYR A 90 -5.19 2.52 -11.05
C TYR A 90 -5.95 1.25 -10.69
N VAL A 91 -6.69 0.68 -11.64
CA VAL A 91 -7.46 -0.54 -11.48
C VAL A 91 -7.02 -1.57 -12.51
N SER A 92 -6.90 -2.82 -12.08
CA SER A 92 -6.53 -3.94 -12.93
C SER A 92 -7.35 -5.17 -12.59
N TYR A 93 -7.65 -5.99 -13.60
CA TYR A 93 -8.12 -7.36 -13.40
C TYR A 93 -6.97 -8.32 -13.68
N ASN A 94 -6.78 -9.28 -12.78
CA ASN A 94 -5.67 -10.20 -12.83
C ASN A 94 -6.17 -11.63 -12.65
N LYS A 95 -5.55 -12.55 -13.39
CA LYS A 95 -5.71 -13.98 -13.14
C LYS A 95 -4.98 -14.37 -11.88
N ARG A 96 -5.49 -15.39 -11.19
CA ARG A 96 -4.84 -15.95 -9.99
C ARG A 96 -3.36 -16.25 -10.26
N GLU A 97 -2.55 -16.00 -9.25
CA GLU A 97 -1.14 -16.33 -9.24
C GLU A 97 -0.93 -17.85 -9.34
N SER A 98 0.27 -18.29 -9.73
CA SER A 98 0.64 -19.71 -9.73
C SER A 98 0.56 -20.33 -8.33
N SER A 99 0.84 -19.52 -7.30
CA SER A 99 0.71 -19.87 -5.89
C SER A 99 -0.10 -18.76 -5.20
N PRO A 100 -1.44 -18.82 -5.25
CA PRO A 100 -2.27 -17.84 -4.56
C PRO A 100 -2.17 -18.04 -3.03
N PRO A 101 -2.42 -17.00 -2.23
CA PRO A 101 -2.44 -17.12 -0.77
C PRO A 101 -3.45 -18.17 -0.28
N ALA A 102 -3.17 -18.79 0.86
CA ALA A 102 -4.04 -19.78 1.45
C ALA A 102 -5.26 -19.13 2.14
N TYR A 103 -6.44 -19.74 1.94
CA TYR A 103 -7.70 -19.31 2.56
C TYR A 103 -8.39 -20.47 3.28
N PRO A 104 -8.89 -20.31 4.52
CA PRO A 104 -8.99 -19.08 5.33
C PRO A 104 -7.62 -18.51 5.74
N ILE A 105 -7.58 -17.19 5.93
CA ILE A 105 -6.32 -16.47 6.22
C ILE A 105 -5.76 -16.95 7.56
N THR A 106 -4.49 -17.35 7.56
CA THR A 106 -3.74 -17.62 8.78
C THR A 106 -3.08 -16.35 9.26
N LEU A 107 -3.26 -16.03 10.54
CA LEU A 107 -2.68 -14.83 11.17
C LEU A 107 -1.39 -15.19 11.93
N SER A 108 -0.53 -14.20 12.09
CA SER A 108 0.65 -14.23 12.97
C SER A 108 0.29 -14.72 14.37
N LEU A 109 1.29 -15.15 15.15
CA LEU A 109 1.08 -15.59 16.55
C LEU A 109 0.38 -14.53 17.41
N ALA A 110 0.58 -13.25 17.12
CA ALA A 110 -0.09 -12.15 17.79
C ALA A 110 -1.57 -11.98 17.38
N GLY A 111 -2.05 -12.71 16.37
CA GLY A 111 -3.42 -12.63 15.85
C GLY A 111 -3.71 -11.33 15.09
N VAL A 112 -2.69 -10.57 14.71
CA VAL A 112 -2.86 -9.22 14.12
C VAL A 112 -2.66 -9.26 12.62
N GLN A 113 -1.46 -9.59 12.14
CA GLN A 113 -1.12 -9.54 10.71
C GLN A 113 -1.37 -10.88 10.02
N PRO A 114 -1.71 -10.90 8.71
CA PRO A 114 -1.69 -12.14 7.94
C PRO A 114 -0.27 -12.73 7.89
N THR A 115 -0.16 -14.04 7.75
CA THR A 115 1.14 -14.74 7.64
C THR A 115 1.80 -14.59 6.27
N GLU A 116 1.04 -14.14 5.27
CA GLU A 116 1.50 -13.90 3.92
C GLU A 116 0.78 -12.70 3.30
N ARG A 117 1.39 -12.09 2.29
CA ARG A 117 0.76 -11.04 1.49
C ARG A 117 -0.46 -11.57 0.74
N GLN A 118 -1.49 -10.75 0.65
CA GLN A 118 -2.77 -11.08 0.03
C GLN A 118 -2.80 -10.76 -1.47
N PHE A 119 -1.83 -9.99 -1.97
CA PHE A 119 -1.64 -9.67 -3.40
C PHE A 119 -0.15 -9.59 -3.78
N PRO A 120 0.24 -9.60 -5.07
CA PRO A 120 1.66 -9.67 -5.49
C PRO A 120 2.42 -8.35 -5.34
N LEU A 121 3.54 -8.35 -4.59
CA LEU A 121 4.51 -7.23 -4.50
C LEU A 121 5.67 -7.41 -5.50
N PRO A 122 6.29 -6.30 -5.99
CA PRO A 122 5.89 -4.91 -5.81
C PRO A 122 4.57 -4.57 -6.50
N SER A 123 3.84 -3.60 -5.96
CA SER A 123 2.64 -3.06 -6.60
C SER A 123 3.02 -2.06 -7.71
N THR A 124 3.54 -2.58 -8.83
CA THR A 124 3.90 -1.76 -9.99
C THR A 124 2.69 -1.56 -10.90
N VAL A 125 2.45 -0.31 -11.30
CA VAL A 125 1.43 0.02 -12.31
C VAL A 125 1.93 -0.44 -13.69
N ALA A 126 1.20 -1.38 -14.29
CA ALA A 126 1.49 -1.91 -15.62
C ALA A 126 0.79 -1.09 -16.71
N LYS A 127 1.21 -1.26 -17.96
CA LYS A 127 0.59 -0.59 -19.12
C LYS A 127 -0.89 -0.97 -19.33
N THR A 128 -1.30 -2.12 -18.80
CA THR A 128 -2.67 -2.64 -18.88
C THR A 128 -3.56 -2.12 -17.74
N ASP A 129 -2.99 -1.45 -16.75
CA ASP A 129 -3.74 -0.91 -15.63
C ASP A 129 -4.44 0.38 -16.06
N ILE A 130 -5.67 0.55 -15.61
CA ILE A 130 -6.55 1.65 -16.05
C ILE A 130 -6.54 2.72 -14.97
N LEU A 131 -6.13 3.94 -15.31
CA LEU A 131 -6.31 5.08 -14.43
C LEU A 131 -7.80 5.35 -14.26
N TYR A 132 -8.32 5.13 -13.06
CA TYR A 132 -9.73 5.33 -12.73
C TYR A 132 -10.00 6.77 -12.31
N GLU A 133 -9.19 7.33 -11.40
CA GLU A 133 -9.36 8.68 -10.86
C GLU A 133 -8.02 9.19 -10.31
N SER A 134 -7.80 10.50 -10.39
CA SER A 134 -6.76 11.20 -9.62
C SER A 134 -7.43 11.96 -8.47
N VAL A 135 -7.25 11.48 -7.24
CA VAL A 135 -7.90 11.99 -6.04
C VAL A 135 -7.10 13.12 -5.44
N THR A 136 -7.75 14.24 -5.13
CA THR A 136 -7.14 15.41 -4.47
C THR A 136 -7.77 15.74 -3.11
N GLN A 137 -8.83 15.02 -2.74
CA GLN A 137 -9.56 15.22 -1.49
C GLN A 137 -9.64 13.88 -0.73
N PHE A 138 -9.19 13.90 0.52
CA PHE A 138 -9.13 12.73 1.40
C PHE A 138 -9.88 13.00 2.71
N PRO A 139 -10.51 11.98 3.33
CA PRO A 139 -10.65 10.61 2.84
C PRO A 139 -11.67 10.49 1.70
N LYS A 140 -11.44 9.53 0.80
CA LYS A 140 -12.34 9.20 -0.33
C LYS A 140 -12.81 7.76 -0.21
N THR A 141 -14.13 7.55 -0.21
CA THR A 141 -14.71 6.20 -0.18
C THR A 141 -15.04 5.70 -1.58
N TYR A 142 -14.66 4.46 -1.85
CA TYR A 142 -14.93 3.70 -3.06
C TYR A 142 -15.87 2.56 -2.76
N ARG A 143 -16.86 2.36 -3.62
CA ARG A 143 -17.83 1.28 -3.51
C ARG A 143 -18.12 0.72 -4.90
N PHE A 144 -17.82 -0.55 -5.10
CA PHE A 144 -17.98 -1.20 -6.41
C PHE A 144 -18.65 -2.57 -6.30
N THR A 145 -19.51 -2.88 -7.25
CA THR A 145 -19.95 -4.25 -7.54
C THR A 145 -18.99 -4.94 -8.50
N PRO A 146 -19.03 -6.29 -8.64
CA PRO A 146 -18.23 -6.97 -9.66
C PRO A 146 -18.53 -6.47 -11.07
N THR A 147 -19.79 -6.15 -11.38
CA THR A 147 -20.18 -5.60 -12.70
C THR A 147 -19.48 -4.27 -12.96
N GLN A 148 -19.44 -3.37 -11.97
CA GLN A 148 -18.78 -2.08 -12.13
C GLN A 148 -17.27 -2.23 -12.32
N LEU A 149 -16.61 -3.11 -11.56
CA LEU A 149 -15.18 -3.39 -11.73
C LEU A 149 -14.90 -4.03 -13.09
N ALA A 150 -15.73 -4.97 -13.51
CA ALA A 150 -15.61 -5.61 -14.81
C ALA A 150 -15.80 -4.63 -15.98
N GLN A 151 -16.71 -3.66 -15.85
CA GLN A 151 -16.87 -2.59 -16.83
C GLN A 151 -15.62 -1.70 -16.89
N ILE A 152 -15.05 -1.34 -15.74
CA ILE A 152 -13.81 -0.55 -15.69
C ILE A 152 -12.68 -1.29 -16.40
N THR A 153 -12.49 -2.58 -16.13
CA THR A 153 -11.35 -3.36 -16.63
C THR A 153 -11.62 -4.14 -17.93
N ASN A 154 -12.80 -3.96 -18.54
CA ASN A 154 -13.26 -4.74 -19.69
C ASN A 154 -13.14 -6.26 -19.47
N THR A 155 -13.55 -6.73 -18.29
CA THR A 155 -13.50 -8.15 -17.89
C THR A 155 -14.82 -8.85 -18.16
N ASP A 156 -14.75 -10.05 -18.72
CA ASP A 156 -15.90 -10.95 -18.85
C ASP A 156 -16.12 -11.74 -17.56
N LEU A 157 -17.14 -11.35 -16.78
CA LEU A 157 -17.49 -12.00 -15.51
C LEU A 157 -17.89 -13.47 -15.66
N SER A 158 -18.26 -13.94 -16.86
CA SER A 158 -18.54 -15.37 -17.08
C SER A 158 -17.27 -16.24 -17.10
N LYS A 159 -16.09 -15.62 -17.24
CA LYS A 159 -14.78 -16.28 -17.36
C LYS A 159 -13.90 -16.12 -16.12
N VAL A 160 -14.42 -15.52 -15.05
CA VAL A 160 -13.67 -15.37 -13.80
C VAL A 160 -13.62 -16.71 -13.07
N ALA A 161 -12.49 -16.99 -12.45
CA ALA A 161 -12.26 -18.19 -11.66
C ALA A 161 -11.94 -17.83 -10.21
N VAL A 162 -11.98 -18.84 -9.34
CA VAL A 162 -11.53 -18.72 -7.95
C VAL A 162 -10.10 -18.18 -7.90
N ASN A 163 -9.88 -17.22 -7.02
CA ASN A 163 -8.66 -16.44 -6.80
C ASN A 163 -8.27 -15.45 -7.90
N ASP A 164 -9.00 -15.35 -9.02
CA ASP A 164 -8.90 -14.16 -9.88
C ASP A 164 -9.30 -12.92 -9.06
N TYR A 165 -8.82 -11.74 -9.44
CA TYR A 165 -8.96 -10.58 -8.59
C TYR A 165 -8.94 -9.24 -9.33
N PHE A 166 -9.60 -8.26 -8.73
CA PHE A 166 -9.42 -6.86 -9.05
C PHE A 166 -8.46 -6.24 -8.05
N LEU A 167 -7.53 -5.44 -8.55
CA LEU A 167 -6.51 -4.79 -7.74
C LEU A 167 -6.45 -3.29 -8.05
N PHE A 168 -6.53 -2.50 -6.99
CA PHE A 168 -6.29 -1.07 -6.99
C PHE A 168 -4.84 -0.81 -6.61
N LYS A 169 -4.15 0.03 -7.38
CA LYS A 169 -2.75 0.44 -7.15
C LYS A 169 -2.67 1.96 -7.11
N PHE A 170 -1.70 2.48 -6.36
CA PHE A 170 -1.62 3.91 -6.10
C PHE A 170 -0.29 4.50 -6.57
N ILE A 171 -0.38 5.68 -7.19
CA ILE A 171 0.78 6.54 -7.41
C ILE A 171 0.51 7.88 -6.73
N LEU A 172 1.46 8.33 -5.91
CA LEU A 172 1.34 9.59 -5.19
C LEU A 172 2.07 10.70 -5.95
N THR A 173 1.44 11.87 -6.02
CA THR A 173 2.08 13.12 -6.37
C THR A 173 2.10 14.01 -5.14
N MET A 174 3.28 14.47 -4.77
CA MET A 174 3.56 15.29 -3.58
C MET A 174 3.51 16.78 -3.95
N GLN A 175 3.23 17.66 -2.98
CA GLN A 175 3.21 19.11 -3.24
C GLN A 175 4.57 19.68 -3.69
N ASN A 176 5.67 19.04 -3.31
CA ASN A 176 7.01 19.39 -3.78
C ASN A 176 7.34 18.86 -5.20
N GLY A 177 6.36 18.30 -5.91
CA GLY A 177 6.50 17.77 -7.26
C GLY A 177 7.09 16.35 -7.34
N LYS A 178 7.49 15.74 -6.22
CA LYS A 178 7.93 14.34 -6.19
C LYS A 178 6.76 13.43 -6.54
N ARG A 179 7.05 12.36 -7.29
CA ARG A 179 6.06 11.32 -7.63
C ARG A 179 6.53 9.96 -7.14
N ILE A 180 5.72 9.29 -6.32
CA ILE A 180 6.02 7.97 -5.78
C ILE A 180 5.25 6.95 -6.62
N VAL A 181 5.95 6.36 -7.59
CA VAL A 181 5.38 5.43 -8.58
C VAL A 181 5.50 3.96 -8.18
N GLN A 182 6.32 3.69 -7.19
CA GLN A 182 6.57 2.36 -6.66
C GLN A 182 6.99 2.52 -5.19
N PHE A 183 6.55 1.58 -4.37
CA PHE A 183 6.98 1.47 -2.99
C PHE A 183 7.87 0.23 -2.84
N GLN A 184 8.80 0.26 -1.88
CA GLN A 184 9.57 -0.93 -1.55
C GLN A 184 8.64 -2.01 -0.99
N ASP A 185 8.86 -3.26 -1.41
CA ASP A 185 8.08 -4.42 -0.96
C ASP A 185 7.99 -4.48 0.56
N ASN A 186 9.15 -4.34 1.23
CA ASN A 186 9.24 -4.41 2.68
C ASN A 186 8.54 -3.25 3.40
N ALA A 187 8.19 -2.16 2.72
CA ALA A 187 7.56 -0.99 3.33
C ALA A 187 6.03 -1.03 3.28
N CYS A 188 5.44 -1.87 2.42
CA CYS A 188 3.99 -1.94 2.21
C CYS A 188 3.46 -3.40 2.24
N ASP A 189 4.18 -4.28 2.93
CA ASP A 189 3.81 -5.69 3.13
C ASP A 189 2.92 -5.80 4.37
N GLU A 190 1.64 -6.07 4.13
CA GLU A 190 0.64 -6.24 5.18
C GLU A 190 0.98 -7.37 6.16
N SER A 191 1.74 -8.40 5.74
CA SER A 191 2.14 -9.49 6.63
C SER A 191 3.17 -9.08 7.69
N ARG A 192 3.83 -7.94 7.48
CA ARG A 192 4.83 -7.36 8.38
C ARG A 192 4.27 -6.26 9.28
N GLY A 193 3.03 -5.84 9.04
CA GLY A 193 2.40 -4.75 9.79
C GLY A 193 2.93 -3.37 9.44
N GLU A 194 3.43 -3.21 8.22
CA GLU A 194 4.02 -1.97 7.75
C GLU A 194 2.93 -0.91 7.46
N PRO A 195 3.24 0.39 7.63
CA PRO A 195 2.23 1.44 7.63
C PRO A 195 1.73 1.86 6.24
N CYS A 196 2.40 1.46 5.16
CA CYS A 196 2.05 1.85 3.78
C CYS A 196 1.09 0.85 3.12
N ASP A 197 0.15 1.38 2.33
CA ASP A 197 -0.75 0.59 1.51
C ASP A 197 -0.54 0.82 0.02
N CYS A 198 0.40 0.13 -0.60
CA CYS A 198 0.67 0.29 -2.04
C CYS A 198 -0.46 -0.22 -2.97
N ARG A 199 -1.50 -0.86 -2.39
CA ARG A 199 -2.64 -1.47 -3.09
C ARG A 199 -3.74 -1.89 -2.14
N ILE A 200 -4.90 -2.20 -2.71
CA ILE A 200 -5.99 -2.94 -2.06
C ILE A 200 -6.78 -3.69 -3.15
N GLY A 201 -7.44 -4.80 -2.81
CA GLY A 201 -8.19 -5.54 -3.81
C GLY A 201 -9.24 -6.48 -3.25
N VAL A 202 -9.93 -7.11 -4.19
CA VAL A 202 -10.98 -8.10 -3.95
C VAL A 202 -10.77 -9.29 -4.87
N ARG A 203 -10.84 -10.50 -4.30
CA ARG A 203 -10.69 -11.76 -5.04
C ARG A 203 -12.04 -12.42 -5.28
N PHE A 204 -12.08 -13.41 -6.16
CA PHE A 204 -13.22 -14.31 -6.28
C PHE A 204 -13.02 -15.57 -5.43
N LYS A 205 -14.07 -16.03 -4.75
CA LYS A 205 -14.09 -17.27 -3.97
C LYS A 205 -15.34 -18.07 -4.27
N ASN A 206 -15.29 -19.38 -4.04
CA ASN A 206 -16.43 -20.28 -4.20
C ASN A 206 -16.84 -20.82 -2.82
N GLN A 207 -17.51 -19.99 -2.01
CA GLN A 207 -17.83 -20.29 -0.60
C GLN A 207 -19.31 -20.60 -0.41
#